data_AF-A0A7W1R4G7-F1
#
_entry.id   AF-A0A7W1R4G7-F1
#
_cell.length_a   1.000
_cell.length_b   1.000
_cell.length_c   1.000
_cell.angle_alpha   90.00
_cell.angle_beta   90.00
_cell.angle_gamma   90.00
#
_symmetry.space_group_name_H-M   'P 1'
#
loop_
_entity.id
_entity.type
_entity.pdbx_description
1 polymer ?
#
loop_
_entity_poly.entity_id
_entity_poly.type
_entity_poly.pdbx_seq_one_letter_code
_entity_poly.pdbx_strand_id
1 'polypeptide(L)'
;MVEFAAVLLPIMLVVVGIIQFGLLFNAEVTLTNAAREGGREGTVYVYRYGTTDTQTTNDTARCTAAVQSTTAAFGLLAATSPHFTASSACTAGNRVDANTWVNGDLRITYSQPAGVVTSDARRNYRMTVRVTYRSDIIVPLIGTLLPTDGNGRFIHVAEVAMVIN
;
A
#
# COMPACT_ATOMS: atom_id res chain seq x y z
N MET A 1 2.54 49.55 -2.46
CA MET A 1 2.93 48.35 -1.64
C MET A 1 1.82 47.32 -1.60
N VAL A 2 0.54 47.75 -1.65
CA VAL A 2 -0.63 46.86 -1.78
C VAL A 2 -0.68 46.14 -3.13
N GLU A 3 -0.19 46.75 -4.22
CA GLU A 3 -0.14 46.14 -5.55
C GLU A 3 0.82 44.95 -5.61
N PHE A 4 1.95 45.03 -4.89
CA PHE A 4 2.89 43.92 -4.78
C PHE A 4 2.29 42.75 -4.00
N ALA A 5 1.60 43.01 -2.89
CA ALA A 5 0.92 41.98 -2.13
C ALA A 5 -0.23 41.33 -2.92
N ALA A 6 -0.97 42.11 -3.71
CA ALA A 6 -2.07 41.61 -4.55
C ALA A 6 -1.60 40.64 -5.64
N VAL A 7 -0.36 40.78 -6.13
CA VAL A 7 0.22 39.88 -7.14
C VAL A 7 1.01 38.74 -6.50
N LEU A 8 1.73 39.00 -5.41
CA LEU A 8 2.56 38.00 -4.73
C LEU A 8 1.71 36.87 -4.14
N LEU A 9 0.58 37.20 -3.49
CA LEU A 9 -0.26 36.22 -2.79
C LEU A 9 -0.82 35.11 -3.71
N PRO A 10 -1.45 35.42 -4.87
CA PRO A 10 -1.91 34.37 -5.79
C PRO A 10 -0.77 33.57 -6.42
N ILE A 11 0.36 34.21 -6.74
CA ILE A 11 1.54 33.50 -7.28
C ILE A 11 2.09 32.52 -6.25
N MET A 12 2.19 32.92 -4.98
CA MET A 12 2.67 32.06 -3.90
C MET A 12 1.74 30.85 -3.70
N LEU A 13 0.42 31.04 -3.76
CA LEU A 13 -0.54 29.92 -3.71
C LEU A 13 -0.34 28.93 -4.86
N VAL A 14 -0.10 29.42 -6.08
CA VAL A 14 0.17 28.55 -7.24
C VAL A 14 1.47 27.78 -7.06
N VAL A 15 2.55 28.44 -6.63
CA VAL A 15 3.86 27.80 -6.43
C VAL A 15 3.77 26.71 -5.36
N VAL A 16 3.17 27.01 -4.20
CA VAL A 16 2.99 26.00 -3.13
C VAL A 16 2.09 24.85 -3.60
N GLY A 17 1.03 25.14 -4.37
CA GLY A 17 0.18 24.12 -4.98
C GLY A 17 0.94 23.17 -5.91
N ILE A 18 1.82 23.71 -6.78
CA ILE A 18 2.66 22.91 -7.68
C ILE A 18 3.62 22.03 -6.89
N ILE A 19 4.28 22.58 -5.86
CA ILE A 19 5.20 21.82 -5.00
C ILE A 19 4.46 20.69 -4.30
N GLN A 20 3.29 20.97 -3.71
CA GLN A 20 2.49 19.96 -3.02
C GLN A 20 2.03 18.86 -3.99
N PHE A 21 1.57 19.21 -5.20
CA PHE A 21 1.23 18.22 -6.21
C PHE A 21 2.43 17.34 -6.55
N GLY A 22 3.63 17.91 -6.72
CA GLY A 22 4.86 17.16 -6.96
C GLY A 22 5.17 16.14 -5.85
N LEU A 23 5.00 16.53 -4.59
CA LEU A 23 5.21 15.64 -3.44
C LEU A 23 4.17 14.50 -3.39
N LEU A 24 2.89 14.81 -3.60
CA LEU A 24 1.83 13.80 -3.63
C LEU A 24 2.02 12.82 -4.80
N PHE A 25 2.38 13.31 -5.98
CA PHE A 25 2.65 12.47 -7.14
C PHE A 25 3.88 11.57 -6.91
N ASN A 26 4.94 12.10 -6.30
CA ASN A 26 6.10 11.30 -5.93
C ASN A 26 5.74 10.17 -4.93
N ALA A 27 4.88 10.45 -3.95
CA ALA A 27 4.37 9.44 -3.04
C ALA A 27 3.61 8.33 -3.78
N GLU A 28 2.74 8.68 -4.74
CA GLU A 28 1.98 7.70 -5.53
C GLU A 28 2.89 6.76 -6.36
N VAL A 29 3.91 7.31 -7.01
CA VAL A 29 4.90 6.53 -7.78
C VAL A 29 5.67 5.59 -6.85
N THR A 30 6.08 6.08 -5.67
CA THR A 30 6.80 5.30 -4.67
C THR A 30 5.94 4.16 -4.12
N LEU A 31 4.67 4.43 -3.79
CA LEU A 31 3.72 3.43 -3.31
C LEU A 31 3.41 2.37 -4.36
N THR A 32 3.29 2.76 -5.63
CA THR A 32 3.13 1.81 -6.74
C THR A 32 4.33 0.88 -6.84
N ASN A 33 5.54 1.42 -6.77
CA ASN A 33 6.75 0.60 -6.77
C ASN A 33 6.81 -0.32 -5.54
N ALA A 34 6.46 0.19 -4.35
CA ALA A 34 6.41 -0.60 -3.12
C ALA A 34 5.40 -1.74 -3.19
N ALA A 35 4.20 -1.50 -3.73
CA ALA A 35 3.19 -2.55 -3.95
C ALA A 35 3.69 -3.63 -4.93
N ARG A 36 4.46 -3.24 -5.97
CA ARG A 36 5.08 -4.20 -6.89
C ARG A 36 6.12 -5.07 -6.18
N GLU A 37 6.93 -4.47 -5.32
CA GLU A 37 7.96 -5.20 -4.58
C GLU A 37 7.32 -6.18 -3.57
N GLY A 38 6.26 -5.75 -2.87
CA GLY A 38 5.43 -6.64 -2.05
C GLY A 38 4.81 -7.80 -2.81
N GLY A 39 4.30 -7.54 -4.01
CA GLY A 39 3.77 -8.57 -4.91
C GLY A 39 4.85 -9.55 -5.38
N ARG A 40 6.06 -9.05 -5.68
CA ARG A 40 7.20 -9.88 -6.11
C ARG A 40 7.59 -10.85 -5.01
N GLU A 41 7.88 -10.36 -3.81
CA GLU A 41 8.27 -11.21 -2.67
C GLU A 41 7.14 -12.14 -2.24
N GLY A 42 5.90 -11.67 -2.28
CA GLY A 42 4.72 -12.49 -1.99
C GLY A 42 4.52 -13.68 -2.94
N THR A 43 4.81 -13.50 -4.23
CA THR A 43 4.61 -14.55 -5.25
C THR A 43 5.75 -15.56 -5.32
N VAL A 44 6.97 -15.18 -4.94
CA VAL A 44 8.13 -16.09 -4.92
C VAL A 44 8.32 -16.80 -3.56
N TYR A 45 7.51 -16.46 -2.56
CA TYR A 45 7.59 -17.09 -1.23
C TYR A 45 7.47 -18.62 -1.31
N VAL A 46 8.49 -19.30 -0.79
CA VAL A 46 8.60 -20.76 -0.83
C VAL A 46 7.60 -21.38 0.14
N TYR A 47 6.66 -22.16 -0.39
CA TYR A 47 5.75 -22.95 0.42
C TYR A 47 6.49 -24.08 1.11
N ARG A 48 6.46 -24.10 2.45
CA ARG A 48 7.02 -25.17 3.27
C ARG A 48 5.98 -26.26 3.48
N TYR A 49 6.32 -27.48 3.06
CA TYR A 49 5.52 -28.67 3.30
C TYR A 49 6.05 -29.43 4.51
N GLY A 50 5.20 -29.72 5.50
CA GLY A 50 5.57 -30.42 6.72
C GLY A 50 4.35 -30.76 7.56
N THR A 51 4.50 -31.68 8.51
CA THR A 51 3.41 -32.12 9.40
C THR A 51 2.91 -31.04 10.37
N THR A 52 3.70 -29.99 10.61
CA THR A 52 3.35 -28.84 11.46
C THR A 52 3.07 -27.56 10.65
N ASP A 53 3.38 -27.57 9.35
CA ASP A 53 3.27 -26.40 8.47
C ASP A 53 1.89 -26.39 7.79
N THR A 54 0.97 -25.60 8.35
CA THR A 54 -0.37 -25.42 7.77
C THR A 54 -0.36 -24.38 6.65
N GLN A 55 -1.40 -24.39 5.80
CA GLN A 55 -1.63 -23.32 4.83
C GLN A 55 -1.60 -21.93 5.49
N THR A 56 -2.27 -21.78 6.63
CA THR A 56 -2.31 -20.51 7.38
C THR A 56 -0.92 -20.07 7.85
N THR A 57 -0.07 -20.99 8.29
CA THR A 57 1.30 -20.68 8.70
C THR A 57 2.12 -20.15 7.52
N ASN A 58 2.05 -20.84 6.37
CA ASN A 58 2.72 -20.43 5.15
C ASN A 58 2.20 -19.08 4.63
N ASP A 59 0.89 -18.87 4.68
CA ASP A 59 0.27 -17.60 4.27
C ASP A 59 0.64 -16.43 5.18
N THR A 60 0.75 -16.68 6.49
CA THR A 60 1.20 -15.67 7.46
C THR A 60 2.63 -15.23 7.15
N ALA A 61 3.50 -16.19 6.85
CA ALA A 61 4.89 -15.92 6.50
C ALA A 61 5.01 -15.23 5.12
N ARG A 62 4.21 -15.65 4.13
CA ARG A 62 4.10 -14.97 2.83
C ARG A 62 3.62 -13.53 2.98
N CYS A 63 2.58 -13.31 3.79
CA CYS A 63 2.07 -11.98 4.12
C CYS A 63 3.17 -11.14 4.78
N THR A 64 3.91 -11.71 5.72
CA THR A 64 5.02 -11.04 6.40
C THR A 64 6.10 -10.61 5.40
N ALA A 65 6.52 -11.51 4.50
CA ALA A 65 7.50 -11.19 3.45
C ALA A 65 7.01 -10.06 2.53
N ALA A 66 5.73 -10.10 2.11
CA ALA A 66 5.13 -9.05 1.28
C ALA A 66 5.04 -7.70 2.02
N VAL A 67 4.71 -7.69 3.31
CA VAL A 67 4.65 -6.43 4.10
C VAL A 67 6.04 -5.85 4.33
N GLN A 68 7.03 -6.68 4.66
CA GLN A 68 8.41 -6.23 4.88
C GLN A 68 9.02 -5.63 3.61
N SER A 69 8.85 -6.29 2.48
CA SER A 69 9.36 -5.82 1.19
C SER A 69 8.63 -4.55 0.71
N THR A 70 7.32 -4.47 0.92
CA THR A 70 6.55 -3.24 0.65
C THR A 70 7.07 -2.07 1.48
N THR A 71 7.18 -2.25 2.80
CA THR A 71 7.59 -1.16 3.71
C THR A 71 9.06 -0.78 3.55
N ALA A 72 9.94 -1.72 3.18
CA ALA A 72 11.33 -1.43 2.81
C ALA A 72 11.43 -0.55 1.56
N ALA A 73 10.44 -0.61 0.66
CA ALA A 73 10.40 0.16 -0.58
C ALA A 73 9.76 1.57 -0.43
N PHE A 74 9.44 2.00 0.79
CA PHE A 74 8.82 3.32 1.03
C PHE A 74 9.77 4.51 0.84
N GLY A 75 11.09 4.27 0.79
CA GLY A 75 12.07 5.33 0.60
C GLY A 75 11.98 6.39 1.70
N LEU A 76 11.45 7.57 1.35
CA LEU A 76 11.27 8.70 2.28
C LEU A 76 9.87 8.79 2.90
N LEU A 77 8.94 7.90 2.52
CA LEU A 77 7.59 7.86 3.11
C LEU A 77 7.63 7.30 4.53
N ALA A 78 6.79 7.84 5.41
CA ALA A 78 6.74 7.42 6.80
C ALA A 78 5.98 6.09 6.95
N ALA A 79 6.68 5.03 7.35
CA ALA A 79 6.08 3.71 7.59
C ALA A 79 5.39 3.58 8.97
N THR A 80 4.95 4.70 9.56
CA THR A 80 4.38 4.74 10.91
C THR A 80 3.10 5.56 10.97
N SER A 81 2.33 5.33 12.04
CA SER A 81 1.14 6.11 12.32
C SER A 81 1.51 7.59 12.43
N PRO A 82 0.70 8.49 11.86
CA PRO A 82 -0.64 8.25 11.33
C PRO A 82 -0.73 8.00 9.82
N HIS A 83 0.41 8.07 9.10
CA HIS A 83 0.46 7.93 7.65
C HIS A 83 0.26 6.49 7.19
N PHE A 84 0.75 5.53 7.99
CA PHE A 84 0.73 4.11 7.67
C PHE A 84 0.74 3.25 8.95
N THR A 85 0.02 2.13 8.96
CA THR A 85 -0.27 1.37 10.19
C THR A 85 0.04 -0.13 10.12
N ALA A 86 0.55 -0.63 8.99
CA ALA A 86 0.90 -2.05 8.91
C ALA A 86 2.10 -2.38 9.81
N SER A 87 2.05 -3.50 10.51
CA SER A 87 3.19 -4.06 11.24
C SER A 87 4.11 -4.85 10.32
N SER A 88 5.42 -4.87 10.61
CA SER A 88 6.41 -5.64 9.83
C SER A 88 6.23 -7.16 9.89
N ALA A 89 5.37 -7.68 10.77
CA ALA A 89 4.98 -9.08 10.82
C ALA A 89 3.47 -9.22 10.70
N CYS A 90 3.01 -10.12 9.82
CA CYS A 90 1.64 -10.59 9.84
C CYS A 90 1.48 -11.67 10.91
N THR A 91 0.29 -11.76 11.47
CA THR A 91 -0.13 -12.77 12.43
C THR A 91 -1.42 -13.43 11.93
N ALA A 92 -1.84 -14.55 12.53
CA ALA A 92 -3.13 -15.16 12.22
C ALA A 92 -4.31 -14.19 12.41
N GLY A 93 -4.19 -13.19 13.29
CA GLY A 93 -5.21 -12.14 13.49
C GLY A 93 -5.34 -11.17 12.32
N ASN A 94 -4.36 -11.13 11.41
CA ASN A 94 -4.44 -10.36 10.17
C ASN A 94 -5.26 -11.06 9.08
N ARG A 95 -5.61 -12.34 9.28
CA ARG A 95 -6.45 -13.08 8.32
C ARG A 95 -7.91 -12.69 8.51
N VAL A 96 -8.50 -12.10 7.49
CA VAL A 96 -9.93 -11.72 7.48
C VAL A 96 -10.78 -12.90 7.04
N ASP A 97 -10.32 -13.62 6.01
CA ASP A 97 -11.00 -14.80 5.47
C ASP A 97 -9.98 -15.79 4.86
N ALA A 98 -10.46 -16.80 4.13
CA ALA A 98 -9.59 -17.81 3.54
C ALA A 98 -8.62 -17.27 2.48
N ASN A 99 -8.89 -16.10 1.91
CA ASN A 99 -8.18 -15.52 0.77
C ASN A 99 -7.75 -14.08 1.00
N THR A 100 -8.11 -13.45 2.12
CA THR A 100 -7.82 -12.05 2.41
C THR A 100 -7.04 -11.90 3.71
N TRP A 101 -5.94 -11.17 3.63
CA TRP A 101 -5.12 -10.74 4.76
C TRP A 101 -5.09 -9.22 4.81
N VAL A 102 -5.31 -8.64 5.99
CA VAL A 102 -5.27 -7.20 6.24
C VAL A 102 -4.35 -6.94 7.41
N ASN A 103 -3.30 -6.15 7.16
CA ASN A 103 -2.36 -5.68 8.15
C ASN A 103 -2.30 -4.16 8.09
N GLY A 104 -3.05 -3.50 8.96
CA GLY A 104 -3.23 -2.05 8.92
C GLY A 104 -3.68 -1.59 7.53
N ASP A 105 -2.85 -0.79 6.88
CA ASP A 105 -3.12 -0.23 5.55
C ASP A 105 -2.67 -1.10 4.38
N LEU A 106 -2.15 -2.30 4.64
CA LEU A 106 -1.79 -3.30 3.64
C LEU A 106 -2.86 -4.38 3.57
N ARG A 107 -3.35 -4.66 2.37
CA ARG A 107 -4.29 -5.75 2.10
C ARG A 107 -3.75 -6.67 1.00
N ILE A 108 -3.74 -7.97 1.29
CA ILE A 108 -3.36 -9.01 0.34
C ILE A 108 -4.58 -9.88 0.09
N THR A 109 -4.93 -10.08 -1.19
CA THR A 109 -6.05 -10.93 -1.59
C THR A 109 -5.60 -11.99 -2.58
N TYR A 110 -6.09 -13.21 -2.46
CA TYR A 110 -5.85 -14.30 -3.40
C TYR A 110 -7.12 -14.61 -4.17
N SER A 111 -7.04 -14.65 -5.49
CA SER A 111 -8.14 -15.07 -6.36
C SER A 111 -7.70 -16.25 -7.21
N GLN A 112 -8.54 -17.29 -7.25
CA GLN A 112 -8.32 -18.48 -8.05
C GLN A 112 -8.90 -18.25 -9.46
N PRO A 113 -8.09 -18.27 -10.52
CA PRO A 113 -8.61 -18.21 -11.89
C PRO A 113 -9.39 -19.49 -12.25
N ALA A 114 -10.32 -19.37 -13.20
CA ALA A 114 -11.03 -20.53 -13.73
C ALA A 114 -10.05 -21.54 -14.35
N GLY A 115 -10.26 -22.84 -14.08
CA GLY A 115 -9.42 -23.92 -14.60
C GLY A 115 -8.15 -24.21 -13.81
N VAL A 116 -7.84 -23.44 -12.76
CA VAL A 116 -6.72 -23.74 -11.83
C VAL A 116 -7.20 -24.69 -10.75
N VAL A 117 -6.43 -25.76 -10.46
CA VAL A 117 -6.74 -26.69 -9.36
C VAL A 117 -6.45 -26.03 -8.01
N THR A 118 -7.30 -26.30 -7.00
CA THR A 118 -7.07 -25.81 -5.65
C THR A 118 -5.81 -26.43 -5.07
N SER A 119 -5.01 -25.61 -4.38
CA SER A 119 -3.76 -26.06 -3.76
C SER A 119 -3.44 -25.21 -2.54
N ASP A 120 -2.93 -25.83 -1.48
CA ASP A 120 -2.51 -25.13 -0.27
C ASP A 120 -1.40 -24.12 -0.56
N ALA A 121 -0.50 -24.43 -1.50
CA ALA A 121 0.56 -23.52 -1.94
C ALA A 121 0.05 -22.33 -2.76
N ARG A 122 -1.21 -22.35 -3.20
CA ARG A 122 -1.84 -21.35 -4.08
C ARG A 122 -1.09 -21.13 -5.39
N ARG A 123 -0.49 -22.19 -5.95
CA ARG A 123 0.17 -22.15 -7.26
C ARG A 123 -0.83 -21.71 -8.33
N ASN A 124 -0.41 -20.80 -9.20
CA ASN A 124 -1.23 -20.16 -10.24
C ASN A 124 -2.40 -19.30 -9.75
N TYR A 125 -2.46 -18.97 -8.44
CA TYR A 125 -3.43 -18.00 -7.95
C TYR A 125 -2.95 -16.59 -8.26
N ARG A 126 -3.90 -15.67 -8.49
CA ARG A 126 -3.60 -14.24 -8.59
C ARG A 126 -3.58 -13.64 -7.19
N MET A 127 -2.41 -13.19 -6.76
CA MET A 127 -2.18 -12.43 -5.54
C MET A 127 -2.27 -10.94 -5.85
N THR A 128 -3.14 -10.23 -5.16
CA THR A 128 -3.29 -8.77 -5.23
C THR A 128 -2.79 -8.15 -3.95
N VAL A 129 -1.80 -7.26 -4.05
CA VAL A 129 -1.27 -6.44 -2.95
C VAL A 129 -1.79 -5.02 -3.12
N ARG A 130 -2.50 -4.53 -2.10
CA ARG A 130 -3.04 -3.17 -2.04
C ARG A 130 -2.43 -2.44 -0.85
N VAL A 131 -1.87 -1.27 -1.11
CA VAL A 131 -1.28 -0.37 -0.11
C VAL A 131 -2.13 0.88 -0.03
N THR A 132 -2.53 1.25 1.18
CA THR A 132 -3.18 2.54 1.45
C THR A 132 -2.21 3.43 2.22
N TYR A 133 -2.12 4.72 1.89
CA TYR A 133 -1.23 5.65 2.58
C TYR A 133 -1.91 7.00 2.74
N ARG A 134 -1.66 7.68 3.86
CA ARG A 134 -2.28 8.98 4.16
C ARG A 134 -1.24 10.10 4.13
N SER A 135 -1.39 11.06 3.23
CA SER A 135 -0.49 12.22 3.09
C SER A 135 -1.15 13.49 3.62
N ASP A 136 -0.35 14.35 4.27
CA ASP A 136 -0.84 15.65 4.75
C ASP A 136 -1.02 16.63 3.58
N ILE A 137 -2.10 17.41 3.65
CA ILE A 137 -2.41 18.47 2.68
C ILE A 137 -2.10 19.81 3.33
N ILE A 138 -1.17 20.58 2.76
CA ILE A 138 -0.77 21.89 3.31
C ILE A 138 -1.70 23.00 2.79
N VAL A 139 -2.07 22.96 1.51
CA VAL A 139 -2.95 23.97 0.89
C VAL A 139 -4.42 23.56 1.03
N PRO A 140 -5.21 24.26 1.87
CA PRO A 140 -6.59 23.85 2.19
C PRO A 140 -7.54 23.89 0.99
N LEU A 141 -7.27 24.73 -0.02
CA LEU A 141 -8.12 24.84 -1.21
C LEU A 141 -8.14 23.56 -2.07
N ILE A 142 -7.09 22.72 -1.97
CA ILE A 142 -7.00 21.45 -2.73
C ILE A 142 -7.66 20.30 -1.96
N GLY A 143 -7.70 20.37 -0.63
CA GLY A 143 -8.29 19.32 0.21
C GLY A 143 -9.78 19.08 -0.04
N THR A 144 -10.51 20.09 -0.53
CA THR A 144 -11.94 19.95 -0.89
C THR A 144 -12.17 19.22 -2.21
N LEU A 145 -11.14 19.08 -3.05
CA LEU A 145 -11.23 18.44 -4.37
C LEU A 145 -10.77 16.98 -4.34
N LEU A 146 -10.11 16.55 -3.26
CA LEU A 146 -9.50 15.23 -3.16
C LEU A 146 -10.19 14.39 -2.08
N PRO A 147 -10.25 13.06 -2.24
CA PRO A 147 -10.73 12.16 -1.20
C PRO A 147 -9.79 12.22 0.02
N THR A 148 -10.34 12.66 1.16
CA THR A 148 -9.61 12.72 2.43
C THR A 148 -10.17 11.74 3.45
N ASP A 149 -9.35 11.37 4.44
CA ASP A 149 -9.82 10.68 5.64
C ASP A 149 -10.57 11.63 6.60
N GLY A 150 -11.05 11.09 7.73
CA GLY A 150 -11.74 11.89 8.76
C GLY A 150 -10.89 12.96 9.44
N ASN A 151 -9.57 12.98 9.18
CA ASN A 151 -8.62 13.97 9.68
C ASN A 151 -8.15 14.95 8.59
N GLY A 152 -8.71 14.87 7.38
CA GLY A 152 -8.36 15.76 6.26
C GLY A 152 -7.09 15.36 5.49
N ARG A 153 -6.56 14.15 5.69
CA ARG A 153 -5.39 13.64 4.93
C ARG A 153 -5.81 13.04 3.60
N PHE A 154 -5.04 13.29 2.55
CA PHE A 154 -5.25 12.66 1.26
C PHE A 154 -4.95 11.16 1.32
N ILE A 155 -5.82 10.35 0.72
CA ILE A 155 -5.66 8.89 0.69
C ILE A 155 -5.09 8.45 -0.66
N HIS A 156 -3.89 7.88 -0.63
CA HIS A 156 -3.29 7.16 -1.74
C HIS A 156 -3.67 5.69 -1.72
N VAL A 157 -3.90 5.11 -2.89
CA VAL A 157 -4.18 3.67 -3.04
C VAL A 157 -3.39 3.12 -4.22
N ALA A 158 -2.37 2.34 -3.93
CA ALA A 158 -1.62 1.58 -4.92
C ALA A 158 -2.04 0.11 -4.87
N GLU A 159 -2.30 -0.49 -6.03
CA GLU A 159 -2.69 -1.91 -6.13
C GLU A 159 -1.94 -2.61 -7.26
N VAL A 160 -1.44 -3.80 -6.97
CA VAL A 160 -0.73 -4.64 -7.95
C VAL A 160 -1.21 -6.07 -7.83
N ALA A 161 -1.48 -6.71 -8.98
CA ALA A 161 -1.83 -8.11 -9.05
C ALA A 161 -0.76 -8.90 -9.82
N MET A 162 -0.26 -9.97 -9.21
CA MET A 162 0.73 -10.89 -9.78
C MET A 162 0.25 -12.34 -9.64
N VAL A 163 0.81 -13.25 -10.44
CA VAL A 163 0.51 -14.68 -10.35
C VAL A 163 1.57 -15.37 -9.50
N ILE A 164 1.13 -16.22 -8.56
CA ILE A 164 2.01 -17.07 -7.76
C ILE A 164 2.50 -18.22 -8.65
N ASN A 165 3.81 -18.42 -8.71
CA ASN A 165 4.44 -19.51 -9.46
C ASN A 165 4.35 -20.86 -8.71
#